data_AF-A0A328AG30-F1
#
_entry.id   AF-A0A328AG30-F1
#
_cell.length_a   1.000
_cell.length_b   1.000
_cell.length_c   1.000
_cell.angle_alpha   90.00
_cell.angle_beta   90.00
_cell.angle_gamma   90.00
#
_symmetry.space_group_name_H-M   'P 1'
#
loop_
_entity.id
_entity.type
_entity.pdbx_description
1 polymer ?
#
loop_
_entity_poly.entity_id
_entity_poly.type
_entity_poly.pdbx_seq_one_letter_code
_entity_poly.pdbx_strand_id
1 'polypeptide(L)'
;MARALPVLAALALAAPAWGQTEPDYDARVRQSFAAAESFQGALDGGWTLAAGGEGPLFAIRFADHDGEVEAAWRDLRRPGALGASGFVDAVERDGPRLILRFAPAPGVQAIATLTATGSGGWSGELAENGRRRPATLTKTAP
;
A
#
# COMPACT_ATOMS: atom_id res chain seq x y z
N MET A 1 86.50 -8.20 -19.74
CA MET A 1 86.18 -9.64 -19.94
C MET A 1 85.27 -10.10 -18.80
N ALA A 2 84.36 -11.05 -19.10
CA ALA A 2 83.30 -11.71 -18.28
C ALA A 2 82.01 -10.87 -18.07
N ARG A 3 80.81 -11.20 -18.64
CA ARG A 3 79.86 -12.35 -18.49
C ARG A 3 79.33 -12.49 -17.04
N ALA A 4 78.06 -12.68 -16.71
CA ALA A 4 76.76 -12.75 -17.39
C ALA A 4 75.62 -12.60 -16.33
N LEU A 5 74.41 -12.18 -16.76
CA LEU A 5 73.10 -12.12 -16.05
C LEU A 5 72.56 -13.56 -15.68
N PRO A 6 71.42 -13.80 -14.97
CA PRO A 6 70.22 -12.95 -14.69
C PRO A 6 69.66 -13.08 -13.23
N VAL A 7 68.55 -12.43 -12.83
CA VAL A 7 67.17 -12.99 -12.85
C VAL A 7 66.14 -11.96 -12.34
N LEU A 8 65.14 -11.72 -13.19
CA LEU A 8 63.67 -11.48 -12.99
C LEU A 8 63.20 -10.54 -11.86
N ALA A 9 62.62 -9.38 -12.16
CA ALA A 9 61.24 -9.14 -12.66
C ALA A 9 60.14 -9.31 -11.59
N ALA A 10 59.47 -8.22 -11.26
CA ALA A 10 58.02 -8.02 -11.47
C ALA A 10 57.57 -6.70 -10.84
N LEU A 11 57.19 -5.74 -11.68
CA LEU A 11 56.23 -4.69 -11.29
C LEU A 11 54.87 -5.37 -11.13
N ALA A 12 54.32 -5.39 -9.92
CA ALA A 12 52.89 -5.57 -9.74
C ALA A 12 52.24 -4.17 -9.76
N LEU A 13 51.70 -3.77 -10.91
CA LEU A 13 50.69 -2.72 -10.93
C LEU A 13 49.46 -3.24 -10.18
N ALA A 14 49.13 -2.62 -9.05
CA ALA A 14 47.84 -2.80 -8.42
C ALA A 14 46.75 -2.34 -9.40
N ALA A 15 45.96 -3.29 -9.90
CA ALA A 15 44.76 -2.98 -10.67
C ALA A 15 43.76 -2.22 -9.77
N PRO A 16 43.01 -1.25 -10.30
CA PRO A 16 41.96 -0.58 -9.54
C PRO A 16 40.89 -1.59 -9.15
N ALA A 17 40.52 -1.58 -7.87
CA ALA A 17 39.49 -2.43 -7.29
C ALA A 17 38.09 -2.02 -7.77
N TRP A 18 37.71 -2.41 -8.99
CA TRP A 18 36.32 -2.42 -9.43
C TRP A 18 35.66 -3.71 -8.92
N GLY A 19 35.38 -3.77 -7.62
CA GLY A 19 34.89 -5.00 -7.01
C GLY A 19 34.28 -4.80 -5.63
N GLN A 20 33.74 -3.61 -5.36
CA GLN A 20 32.97 -3.35 -4.15
C GLN A 20 31.63 -2.77 -4.57
N THR A 21 30.54 -3.27 -3.97
CA THR A 21 29.20 -2.66 -3.83
C THR A 21 27.99 -3.20 -4.60
N GLU A 22 27.94 -4.44 -5.08
CA GLU A 22 26.62 -5.07 -5.37
C GLU A 22 25.78 -5.29 -4.09
N PRO A 23 26.29 -5.95 -3.03
CA PRO A 23 25.50 -6.16 -1.81
C PRO A 23 25.19 -4.86 -1.04
N ASP A 24 26.07 -3.87 -1.09
CA ASP A 24 25.85 -2.56 -0.44
C ASP A 24 24.89 -1.67 -1.24
N TYR A 25 24.86 -1.78 -2.56
CA TYR A 25 23.86 -1.12 -3.38
C TYR A 25 22.47 -1.72 -3.12
N ASP A 26 22.33 -3.04 -3.17
CA ASP A 26 21.07 -3.73 -2.88
C ASP A 26 20.58 -3.46 -1.45
N ALA A 27 21.48 -3.40 -0.47
CA ALA A 27 21.15 -3.03 0.90
C ALA A 27 20.61 -1.60 1.01
N ARG A 28 21.24 -0.63 0.34
CA ARG A 28 20.78 0.77 0.31
C ARG A 28 19.47 0.94 -0.43
N VAL A 29 19.27 0.22 -1.53
CA VAL A 29 17.99 0.19 -2.25
C VAL A 29 16.91 -0.38 -1.33
N ARG A 30 17.13 -1.55 -0.72
CA ARG A 30 16.18 -2.17 0.22
C ARG A 30 15.88 -1.27 1.42
N GLN A 31 16.89 -0.59 1.98
CA GLN A 31 16.71 0.37 3.07
C GLN A 31 15.92 1.60 2.63
N SER A 32 16.13 2.10 1.41
CA SER A 32 15.37 3.22 0.87
C SER A 32 13.91 2.85 0.60
N PHE A 33 13.65 1.62 0.11
CA PHE A 33 12.31 1.08 -0.04
C PHE A 33 11.61 0.87 1.32
N ALA A 34 12.30 0.27 2.30
CA ALA A 34 11.76 0.10 3.64
C ALA A 34 11.49 1.44 4.35
N ALA A 35 12.33 2.45 4.12
CA ALA A 35 12.10 3.80 4.61
C ALA A 35 10.89 4.46 3.92
N ALA A 36 10.75 4.30 2.60
CA ALA A 36 9.58 4.80 1.85
C ALA A 36 8.26 4.11 2.29
N GLU A 37 8.29 2.80 2.53
CA GLU A 37 7.17 2.04 3.10
C GLU A 37 6.85 2.47 4.53
N SER A 38 7.86 2.88 5.32
CA SER A 38 7.63 3.38 6.68
C SER A 38 6.87 4.71 6.74
N PHE A 39 6.85 5.47 5.63
CA PHE A 39 6.05 6.69 5.50
C PHE A 39 4.63 6.44 4.98
N GLN A 40 4.33 5.25 4.45
CA GLN A 40 2.97 4.87 4.04
C GLN A 40 2.24 4.26 5.23
N GLY A 41 1.24 4.98 5.75
CA GLY A 41 0.43 4.43 6.83
C GLY A 41 -0.30 3.16 6.40
N ALA A 42 -0.66 2.29 7.35
CA ALA A 42 -1.15 0.93 7.04
C ALA A 42 -2.39 0.89 6.11
N LEU A 43 -3.12 2.00 5.98
CA LEU A 43 -4.23 2.11 5.04
C LEU A 43 -3.84 2.67 3.68
N ASP A 44 -2.68 3.31 3.49
CA ASP A 44 -2.33 3.95 2.22
C ASP A 44 -2.44 2.95 1.06
N GLY A 45 -3.17 3.28 0.00
CA GLY A 45 -3.36 2.32 -1.07
C GLY A 45 -4.77 2.27 -1.66
N GLY A 46 -4.89 1.45 -2.70
CA GLY A 46 -6.17 0.97 -3.21
C GLY A 46 -6.66 -0.20 -2.37
N TRP A 47 -7.95 -0.18 -2.06
CA TRP A 47 -8.66 -1.21 -1.34
C TRP A 47 -10.00 -1.50 -2.00
N THR A 48 -10.49 -2.72 -1.82
CA THR A 48 -11.78 -3.17 -2.31
C THR A 48 -12.67 -3.48 -1.12
N LEU A 49 -13.80 -2.79 -1.03
CA LEU A 49 -14.87 -3.06 -0.06
C LEU A 49 -15.91 -3.97 -0.71
N ALA A 50 -16.01 -5.18 -0.19
CA ALA A 50 -17.03 -6.16 -0.57
C ALA A 50 -18.03 -6.34 0.58
N ALA A 51 -19.30 -6.65 0.28
CA ALA A 51 -20.28 -6.98 1.31
C ALA A 51 -21.34 -7.98 0.84
N GLY A 52 -21.96 -8.68 1.78
CA GLY A 52 -23.12 -9.54 1.55
C GLY A 52 -22.86 -10.76 0.67
N GLY A 53 -21.59 -11.12 0.42
CA GLY A 53 -21.22 -12.15 -0.55
C GLY A 53 -21.43 -11.75 -2.02
N GLU A 54 -21.82 -10.51 -2.29
CA GLU A 54 -22.11 -9.98 -3.63
C GLU A 54 -20.85 -9.65 -4.45
N GLY A 55 -19.67 -9.82 -3.84
CA GLY A 55 -18.39 -9.43 -4.41
C GLY A 55 -18.05 -7.95 -4.17
N PRO A 56 -17.09 -7.40 -4.92
CA PRO A 56 -16.65 -6.01 -4.81
C PRO A 56 -17.79 -5.00 -5.05
N LEU A 57 -18.04 -4.11 -4.07
CA LEU A 57 -19.04 -3.05 -4.19
C LEU A 57 -18.38 -1.69 -4.43
N PHE A 58 -17.30 -1.41 -3.71
CA PHE A 58 -16.58 -0.15 -3.82
C PHE A 58 -15.08 -0.36 -3.95
N ALA A 59 -14.43 0.43 -4.79
CA ALA A 59 -13.00 0.67 -4.70
C ALA A 59 -12.79 1.92 -3.82
N ILE A 60 -11.91 1.80 -2.83
CA ILE A 60 -11.54 2.87 -1.91
C ILE A 60 -10.06 3.16 -2.12
N ARG A 61 -9.69 4.42 -2.30
CA ARG A 61 -8.29 4.85 -2.28
C ARG A 61 -8.07 5.66 -1.01
N PHE A 62 -7.18 5.18 -0.16
CA PHE A 62 -6.71 5.93 0.99
C PHE A 62 -5.42 6.67 0.67
N ALA A 63 -5.27 7.78 1.37
CA ALA A 63 -4.05 8.52 1.58
C ALA A 63 -3.85 8.60 3.10
N ASP A 64 -2.87 7.85 3.62
CA ASP A 64 -2.60 7.74 5.07
C ASP A 64 -1.23 8.34 5.36
N HIS A 65 -1.23 9.54 5.96
CA HIS A 65 -0.04 10.33 6.26
C HIS A 65 0.04 10.55 7.77
N ASP A 66 0.97 9.85 8.44
CA ASP A 66 1.21 9.97 9.88
C ASP A 66 -0.06 9.87 10.76
N GLY A 67 -1.04 9.07 10.32
CA GLY A 67 -2.30 8.85 11.04
C GLY A 67 -3.44 9.80 10.65
N GLU A 68 -3.18 10.82 9.83
CA GLU A 68 -4.22 11.56 9.13
C GLU A 68 -4.62 10.79 7.87
N VAL A 69 -5.88 10.34 7.84
CA VAL A 69 -6.37 9.46 6.78
C VAL A 69 -7.47 10.15 5.99
N GLU A 70 -7.19 10.37 4.71
CA GLU A 70 -8.20 10.77 3.72
C GLU A 70 -8.53 9.59 2.82
N ALA A 71 -9.74 9.60 2.25
CA ALA A 71 -10.13 8.58 1.29
C ALA A 71 -11.09 9.08 0.21
N ALA A 72 -11.01 8.45 -0.95
CA ALA A 72 -11.98 8.56 -2.03
C ALA A 72 -12.57 7.19 -2.32
N TRP A 73 -13.81 7.17 -2.81
CA TRP A 73 -14.53 5.96 -3.16
C TRP A 73 -15.00 6.00 -4.61
N ARG A 74 -15.20 4.80 -5.17
CA ARG A 74 -15.85 4.56 -6.47
C ARG A 74 -16.79 3.37 -6.34
N ASP A 75 -18.02 3.53 -6.77
CA ASP A 75 -19.03 2.47 -6.84
C ASP A 75 -18.78 1.60 -8.07
N LEU A 76 -18.36 0.36 -7.82
CA LEU A 76 -18.03 -0.62 -8.87
C LEU A 76 -19.27 -1.20 -9.54
N ARG A 77 -20.45 -1.04 -8.93
CA ARG A 77 -21.73 -1.49 -9.47
C ARG A 77 -22.28 -0.57 -10.56
N ARG A 78 -21.74 0.66 -10.65
CA ARG A 78 -22.21 1.71 -11.59
C ARG A 78 -21.04 2.32 -12.39
N PRO A 79 -20.34 1.51 -13.20
CA PRO A 79 -19.21 2.00 -13.98
C PRO A 79 -19.63 3.10 -14.96
N GLY A 80 -18.93 4.23 -14.94
CA GLY A 80 -19.16 5.34 -15.87
C GLY A 80 -20.32 6.28 -15.51
N ALA A 81 -21.06 6.01 -14.44
CA ALA A 81 -22.13 6.91 -14.00
C ALA A 81 -21.58 8.18 -13.33
N LEU A 82 -22.14 9.34 -13.69
CA LEU A 82 -21.86 10.61 -13.02
C LEU A 82 -22.29 10.50 -11.54
N GLY A 83 -21.37 10.76 -10.61
CA GLY A 83 -21.62 10.61 -9.17
C GLY A 83 -21.46 9.19 -8.61
N ALA A 84 -20.94 8.23 -9.39
CA ALA A 84 -20.52 6.92 -8.87
C ALA A 84 -19.13 6.94 -8.22
N SER A 85 -18.65 8.12 -7.82
CA SER A 85 -17.41 8.30 -7.08
C SER A 85 -17.48 9.59 -6.27
N GLY A 86 -16.68 9.68 -5.21
CA GLY A 86 -16.60 10.86 -4.37
C GLY A 86 -15.56 10.72 -3.28
N PHE A 87 -15.55 11.66 -2.34
CA PHE A 87 -14.74 11.58 -1.14
C PHE A 87 -15.48 10.81 -0.04
N VAL A 88 -14.71 10.20 0.85
CA VAL A 88 -15.22 9.67 2.10
C VAL A 88 -15.40 10.84 3.06
N ASP A 89 -16.59 10.97 3.64
CA ASP A 89 -16.96 12.10 4.50
C ASP A 89 -16.25 12.04 5.86
N ALA A 90 -15.98 10.84 6.35
CA ALA A 90 -15.22 10.62 7.58
C ALA A 90 -14.49 9.27 7.55
N VAL A 91 -13.21 9.30 7.94
CA VAL A 91 -12.41 8.12 8.25
C VAL A 91 -12.01 8.22 9.71
N GLU A 92 -12.48 7.28 10.53
CA GLU A 92 -12.09 7.18 11.94
C GLU A 92 -11.30 5.90 12.13
N ARG A 93 -10.05 6.02 12.57
CA ARG A 93 -9.19 4.89 12.89
C ARG A 93 -8.77 4.95 14.34
N ASP A 94 -9.11 3.92 15.10
CA ASP A 94 -8.72 3.75 16.50
C ASP A 94 -8.17 2.33 16.70
N GLY A 95 -6.83 2.23 16.75
CA GLY A 95 -6.12 0.96 16.82
C GLY A 95 -6.56 -0.01 15.71
N PRO A 96 -7.19 -1.16 16.07
CA PRO A 96 -7.65 -2.15 15.11
C PRO A 96 -9.04 -1.82 14.52
N ARG A 97 -9.68 -0.71 14.90
CA ARG A 97 -11.02 -0.34 14.42
C ARG A 97 -10.94 0.73 13.34
N LEU A 98 -11.75 0.56 12.29
CA LEU A 98 -11.90 1.49 11.17
C LEU A 98 -13.38 1.76 10.92
N ILE A 99 -13.77 3.03 10.89
CA ILE A 99 -15.08 3.46 10.39
C ILE A 99 -14.88 4.30 9.13
N LEU A 100 -15.62 3.97 8.07
CA LEU A 100 -15.75 4.79 6.87
C LEU A 100 -17.18 5.27 6.74
N ARG A 101 -17.38 6.55 6.47
CA ARG A 101 -18.71 7.12 6.18
C ARG A 101 -18.66 7.90 4.87
N PHE A 102 -19.57 7.58 3.96
CA PHE A 102 -19.63 8.23 2.65
C PHE A 102 -21.05 8.16 2.07
N ALA A 103 -21.32 8.97 1.05
CA ALA A 103 -22.64 9.02 0.39
C ALA A 103 -22.58 8.50 -1.06
N PRO A 104 -22.88 7.21 -1.31
CA PRO A 104 -22.78 6.65 -2.66
C PRO A 104 -23.84 7.17 -3.63
N ALA A 105 -24.94 7.73 -3.13
CA ALA A 105 -26.01 8.33 -3.93
C ALA A 105 -26.73 9.41 -3.12
N PRO A 106 -27.45 10.35 -3.77
CA PRO A 106 -28.24 11.35 -3.07
C PRO A 106 -29.20 10.71 -2.06
N GLY A 107 -29.14 11.14 -0.80
CA GLY A 107 -29.98 10.62 0.29
C GLY A 107 -29.59 9.22 0.80
N VAL A 108 -28.53 8.60 0.26
CA VAL A 108 -28.02 7.31 0.73
C VAL A 108 -26.70 7.52 1.47
N GLN A 109 -26.65 7.05 2.71
CA GLN A 109 -25.42 6.99 3.49
C GLN A 109 -24.93 5.54 3.58
N ALA A 110 -23.63 5.36 3.36
CA ALA A 110 -22.91 4.12 3.59
C ALA A 110 -21.98 4.29 4.79
N ILE A 111 -22.04 3.35 5.73
CA ILE A 111 -21.17 3.30 6.91
C ILE A 111 -20.56 1.90 7.00
N ALA A 112 -19.25 1.80 6.80
CA ALA A 112 -18.51 0.57 7.04
C ALA A 112 -17.89 0.64 8.44
N THR A 113 -18.19 -0.32 9.31
CA THR A 113 -17.54 -0.49 10.62
C THR A 113 -16.75 -1.79 10.59
N LEU A 114 -15.43 -1.67 10.63
CA LEU A 114 -14.50 -2.75 10.34
C LEU A 114 -13.47 -2.89 11.45
N THR A 115 -12.95 -4.10 11.60
CA THR A 115 -11.84 -4.45 12.51
C THR A 115 -10.73 -5.09 11.70
N ALA A 116 -9.48 -4.74 11.99
CA ALA A 116 -8.31 -5.28 11.34
C ALA A 116 -8.24 -6.80 11.53
N THR A 117 -7.93 -7.51 10.45
CA THR A 117 -7.66 -8.95 10.47
C THR A 117 -6.15 -9.16 10.53
N GLY A 118 -5.70 -10.26 11.17
CA GLY A 118 -4.27 -10.61 11.23
C GLY A 118 -3.62 -10.87 9.86
N SER A 119 -4.40 -10.90 8.78
CA SER A 119 -3.96 -11.10 7.40
C SER A 119 -3.74 -9.80 6.61
N GLY A 120 -3.76 -8.64 7.27
CA GLY A 120 -3.60 -7.33 6.62
C GLY A 120 -4.86 -6.81 5.90
N GLY A 121 -6.01 -7.42 6.17
CA GLY A 121 -7.32 -6.97 5.72
C GLY A 121 -8.15 -6.38 6.86
N TRP A 122 -9.41 -6.07 6.57
CA TRP A 122 -10.39 -5.69 7.58
C TRP A 122 -11.71 -6.41 7.36
N SER A 123 -12.45 -6.70 8.43
CA SER A 123 -13.76 -7.34 8.38
C SER A 123 -14.74 -6.71 9.36
N GLY A 124 -16.03 -6.76 9.05
CA GLY A 124 -17.07 -6.20 9.89
C GLY A 124 -18.38 -6.08 9.12
N GLU A 125 -19.00 -4.91 9.17
CA GLU A 125 -20.33 -4.68 8.60
C GLU A 125 -20.37 -3.40 7.76
N LEU A 126 -21.14 -3.44 6.67
CA LEU A 126 -21.53 -2.28 5.87
C LEU A 126 -23.02 -2.03 6.05
N ALA A 127 -23.36 -0.87 6.61
CA ALA A 127 -24.71 -0.33 6.60
C ALA A 127 -24.90 0.57 5.36
N GLU A 128 -25.82 0.23 4.47
CA GLU A 128 -26.17 1.03 3.30
C GLU A 128 -27.69 0.94 3.08
N ASN A 129 -28.36 2.07 2.89
CA ASN A 129 -29.81 2.11 2.60
C ASN A 129 -30.66 1.31 3.60
N GLY A 130 -30.36 1.43 4.90
CA GLY A 130 -31.05 0.72 5.98
C GLY A 130 -30.74 -0.78 6.09
N ARG A 131 -29.94 -1.36 5.19
CA ARG A 131 -29.52 -2.77 5.23
C ARG A 131 -28.10 -2.88 5.78
N ARG A 132 -27.90 -3.80 6.72
CA ARG A 132 -26.57 -4.19 7.23
C ARG A 132 -26.16 -5.51 6.59
N ARG A 133 -24.90 -5.58 6.13
CA ARG A 133 -24.32 -6.74 5.46
C ARG A 133 -22.90 -6.97 5.98
N PRO A 134 -22.49 -8.23 6.21
CA PRO A 134 -21.10 -8.57 6.48
C PRO A 134 -20.21 -8.01 5.37
N ALA A 135 -19.11 -7.37 5.74
CA ALA A 135 -18.23 -6.66 4.83
C ALA A 135 -16.76 -6.99 5.08
N THR A 136 -15.98 -6.92 4.01
CA THR A 136 -14.52 -7.06 4.04
C THR A 136 -13.88 -5.93 3.25
N LEU A 137 -12.72 -5.47 3.72
CA LEU A 137 -11.87 -4.51 3.04
C LEU A 137 -10.50 -5.15 2.83
N THR A 138 -10.11 -5.33 1.57
CA THR A 138 -8.85 -5.99 1.19
C THR A 138 -8.06 -5.12 0.24
N LYS A 139 -6.73 -5.10 0.35
CA LYS A 139 -5.86 -4.39 -0.62
C LYS A 139 -6.24 -4.78 -2.04
N THR A 140 -6.43 -3.78 -2.90
CA THR A 140 -6.56 -4.02 -4.33
C THR A 140 -5.20 -4.49 -4.83
N ALA A 141 -5.15 -5.64 -5.48
CA ALA A 141 -3.91 -6.12 -6.10
C ALA A 141 -3.42 -5.05 -7.11
N PRO A 142 -2.10 -4.80 -7.17
CA PRO A 142 -1.51 -3.88 -8.14
C PRO A 142 -1.74 -4.31 -9.59
#